data_AF-A0A4Q0SN95-F1
#
_entry.id   AF-A0A4Q0SN95-F1
#
_cell.length_a   1.000
_cell.length_b   1.000
_cell.length_c   1.000
_cell.angle_alpha   90.00
_cell.angle_beta   90.00
_cell.angle_gamma   90.00
#
_symmetry.space_group_name_H-M   'P 1'
#
loop_
_entity.id
_entity.type
_entity.pdbx_description
1 polymer ?
#
loop_
_entity_poly.entity_id
_entity_poly.type
_entity_poly.pdbx_seq_one_letter_code
_entity_poly.pdbx_strand_id
1 'polypeptide(L)' 'MFAPLKYLVLIAGTFLLVFGILPIGVSAVYGGNPPPHLARLLDKQMDTFSTAAILFFRALTRSNEEKSKDDQGG' A
#
# COMPACT_ATOMS: atom_id res chain seq x y z
N MET A 1 -6.56 -16.74 -21.71
CA MET A 1 -7.18 -15.52 -21.15
C MET A 1 -6.62 -15.30 -19.73
N PHE A 2 -5.66 -14.37 -19.57
CA PHE A 2 -5.02 -14.04 -18.30
C PHE A 2 -5.95 -13.18 -17.43
N ALA A 3 -6.94 -13.81 -16.78
CA ALA A 3 -7.84 -13.14 -15.84
C ALA A 3 -7.14 -12.60 -14.57
N PRO A 4 -6.21 -13.32 -13.89
CA PRO A 4 -5.71 -12.88 -12.58
C PRO A 4 -4.78 -11.66 -12.66
N LEU A 5 -4.03 -11.50 -13.76
CA LEU A 5 -3.08 -10.41 -13.92
C LEU A 5 -3.78 -9.06 -14.08
N LYS A 6 -4.94 -9.03 -14.76
CA LYS A 6 -5.73 -7.80 -14.94
C LYS A 6 -6.24 -7.26 -13.61
N TYR A 7 -6.69 -8.12 -12.70
CA TYR A 7 -7.15 -7.71 -11.38
C TYR A 7 -6.00 -7.23 -10.49
N LEU A 8 -4.84 -7.89 -10.55
CA LEU A 8 -3.63 -7.44 -9.86
C LEU A 8 -3.22 -6.02 -10.30
N VAL A 9 -3.25 -5.75 -11.61
CA VAL A 9 -2.98 -4.42 -12.17
C VAL A 9 -4.07 -3.41 -11.80
N LEU A 10 -5.34 -3.80 -11.82
CA LEU A 10 -6.45 -2.95 -11.40
C LEU A 10 -6.36 -2.56 -9.92
N ILE A 11 -6.03 -3.52 -9.05
CA ILE A 11 -5.86 -3.29 -7.61
C ILE A 11 -4.66 -2.35 -7.40
N ALA A 12 -3.51 -2.64 -8.00
CA ALA A 12 -2.33 -1.79 -7.89
C ALA A 12 -2.57 -0.37 -8.45
N GLY A 13 -3.27 -0.27 -9.59
CA GLY A 13 -3.61 1.02 -10.19
C GLY A 13 -4.59 1.83 -9.34
N THR A 14 -5.62 1.18 -8.80
CA THR A 14 -6.56 1.83 -7.86
C THR A 14 -5.83 2.28 -6.60
N PHE A 15 -4.91 1.45 -6.08
CA PHE A 15 -4.10 1.78 -4.93
C PHE A 15 -3.23 3.02 -5.17
N LEU A 16 -2.55 3.07 -6.32
CA LEU A 16 -1.74 4.22 -6.72
C LEU A 16 -2.58 5.50 -6.86
N LEU A 17 -3.79 5.38 -7.40
CA LEU A 17 -4.70 6.52 -7.55
C LEU A 17 -5.15 7.06 -6.20
N VAL A 18 -5.55 6.18 -5.28
CA VAL A 18 -6.11 6.56 -3.98
C VAL A 18 -5.04 6.98 -2.97
N PHE A 19 -3.91 6.28 -2.90
CA PHE A 19 -2.84 6.55 -1.92
C PHE A 19 -1.71 7.41 -2.48
N GLY A 20 -1.52 7.43 -3.79
CA GLY A 20 -0.50 8.24 -4.45
C GLY A 20 -1.04 9.57 -4.95
N ILE A 21 -2.09 9.55 -5.78
CA ILE A 21 -2.58 10.76 -6.47
C ILE A 21 -3.51 11.60 -5.59
N LEU A 22 -4.40 10.97 -4.81
CA LEU A 22 -5.37 11.69 -3.98
C LEU A 22 -4.72 12.66 -2.97
N PRO A 23 -3.68 12.29 -2.20
CA PRO A 23 -3.04 13.20 -1.25
C PRO A 23 -2.37 14.38 -1.97
N ILE A 24 -1.76 14.12 -3.14
CA ILE A 24 -1.13 15.15 -3.97
C ILE A 24 -2.18 16.11 -4.51
N GLY A 25 -3.30 15.60 -5.03
CA GLY A 25 -4.41 16.40 -5.53
C GLY A 25 -5.02 17.27 -4.42
N VAL A 26 -5.24 16.71 -3.23
CA VAL A 26 -5.70 17.45 -2.06
C VAL A 26 -4.68 18.54 -1.68
N SER A 27 -3.39 18.22 -1.64
CA SER A 27 -2.35 19.22 -1.36
C SER A 27 -2.31 20.36 -2.40
N ALA A 28 -2.46 20.02 -3.68
CA ALA A 28 -2.47 20.98 -4.78
C ALA A 28 -3.72 21.88 -4.78
N VAL A 29 -4.90 21.34 -4.48
CA VAL A 29 -6.17 22.09 -4.45
C VAL A 29 -6.26 22.99 -3.24
N TYR A 30 -5.80 22.53 -2.08
CA TYR A 30 -5.92 23.26 -0.81
C TYR A 30 -4.63 23.98 -0.38
N GLY A 31 -3.61 24.01 -1.24
CA GLY A 31 -2.36 24.75 -0.99
C GLY A 31 -1.62 24.30 0.27
N GLY A 32 -1.74 23.02 0.64
CA GLY A 32 -1.16 22.48 1.88
C GLY A 32 -2.01 22.68 3.14
N ASN A 33 -3.20 23.31 3.06
CA ASN A 33 -4.15 23.42 4.18
C ASN A 33 -5.49 22.73 3.88
N PRO A 34 -5.51 21.38 3.81
CA PRO A 34 -6.73 20.66 3.53
C PRO A 34 -7.77 20.82 4.66
N PRO A 35 -9.07 20.82 4.32
CA PRO A 35 -10.15 20.80 5.31
C PRO A 35 -9.96 19.69 6.35
N PRO A 36 -10.29 19.92 7.63
CA PRO A 36 -9.99 18.99 8.73
C PRO A 36 -10.62 17.59 8.55
N HIS A 37 -11.72 17.48 7.81
CA HIS A 37 -12.29 16.18 7.43
C HIS A 37 -11.41 15.41 6.44
N LEU A 38 -10.81 16.08 5.45
CA LEU A 38 -9.93 15.46 4.47
C LEU A 38 -8.56 15.14 5.08
N ALA A 39 -8.02 16.02 5.92
CA ALA A 39 -6.79 15.76 6.67
C ALA A 39 -6.91 14.47 7.51
N ARG A 40 -8.01 14.33 8.27
CA ARG A 40 -8.28 13.10 9.06
C ARG A 40 -8.43 11.85 8.21
N LEU A 41 -9.02 11.97 7.02
CA LEU A 41 -9.13 10.84 6.09
C LEU A 41 -7.76 10.42 5.57
N LEU A 42 -6.91 11.38 5.19
CA LEU A 42 -5.54 11.12 4.74
C LEU A 42 -4.68 10.51 5.85
N ASP A 43 -4.76 11.01 7.08
CA ASP A 43 -4.05 10.43 8.22
C ASP A 43 -4.47 8.97 8.47
N LYS A 44 -5.77 8.69 8.52
CA LYS A 44 -6.27 7.32 8.68
C LYS A 44 -5.85 6.39 7.53
N GLN A 45 -5.82 6.91 6.30
CA GLN A 45 -5.31 6.16 5.16
C GLN A 45 -3.83 5.81 5.34
N MET A 46 -3.02 6.77 5.78
CA MET A 46 -1.60 6.56 6.03
C MET A 46 -1.34 5.55 7.16
N ASP A 47 -2.11 5.61 8.25
CA ASP A 47 -2.03 4.63 9.35
C ASP A 47 -2.41 3.21 8.90
N THR A 48 -3.49 3.11 8.10
CA THR A 48 -3.94 1.83 7.55
C THR A 48 -2.89 1.25 6.60
N PHE A 49 -2.29 2.09 5.75
CA PHE A 49 -1.22 1.68 4.87
C PHE A 49 0.02 1.22 5.64
N SER A 50 0.45 1.98 6.65
CA SER A 50 1.59 1.63 7.51
C SER A 50 1.38 0.27 8.19
N THR A 51 0.19 0.06 8.76
CA THR A 51 -0.17 -1.21 9.41
C THR A 51 -0.16 -2.37 8.42
N ALA A 52 -0.77 -2.19 7.25
CA ALA A 52 -0.82 -3.21 6.21
C ALA A 52 0.57 -3.52 5.65
N ALA A 53 1.41 -2.49 5.45
CA ALA A 53 2.78 -2.63 4.99
C ALA A 53 3.61 -3.42 6.00
N ILE A 54 3.51 -3.12 7.29
CA ILE A 54 4.21 -3.88 8.34
C ILE A 54 3.78 -5.35 8.30
N LEU A 55 2.48 -5.65 8.22
CA LEU A 55 1.99 -7.02 8.14
C LEU A 55 2.48 -7.74 6.89
N PHE A 56 2.43 -7.07 5.74
CA PHE A 56 2.89 -7.62 4.47
C PHE A 56 4.41 -7.90 4.49
N PHE A 57 5.23 -6.92 4.89
CA PHE A 57 6.68 -7.10 4.98
C PHE A 57 7.05 -8.15 6.03
N ARG A 58 6.37 -8.18 7.17
CA ARG A 58 6.61 -9.21 8.19
C ARG A 58 6.25 -10.61 7.68
N ALA A 59 5.16 -10.75 6.93
CA ALA A 59 4.80 -12.01 6.28
C ALA A 59 5.82 -12.39 5.19
N LEU A 60 6.28 -11.42 4.40
CA LEU A 60 7.28 -11.61 3.35
C LEU A 60 8.64 -12.05 3.93
N THR A 61 9.11 -11.39 4.99
CA THR A 61 10.37 -11.75 5.68
C THR A 61 10.28 -13.16 6.27
N ARG A 62 9.15 -13.51 6.88
CA ARG A 62 8.92 -14.87 7.41
C ARG A 62 8.95 -15.93 6.32
N SER A 63 8.33 -15.65 5.17
CA SER A 63 8.35 -16.55 4.02
C SER A 63 9.74 -16.71 3.42
N ASN A 64 10.57 -15.66 3.41
CA ASN A 64 11.97 -15.74 3.00
C ASN A 64 12.84 -16.54 3.99
N GLU A 65 12.56 -16.46 5.29
CA GLU A 65 13.28 -17.25 6.32
C GLU A 65 12.98 -18.75 6.22
N GLU A 66 11.74 -19.15 5.93
CA GLU A 66 11.41 -20.55 5.65
C GLU A 66 12.13 -21.05 4.40
N LYS A 67 12.12 -20.25 3.32
CA LYS A 67 12.77 -20.62 2.07
C LYS A 67 14.30 -20.72 2.21
N SER A 68 14.92 -19.91 3.07
CA SER A 68 16.37 -19.93 3.32
C SER A 68 16.84 -21.12 4.15
N LYS A 69 15.97 -21.77 4.92
CA LYS A 69 16.33 -22.95 5.74
C LYS A 69 16.28 -24.25 4.94
N ASP A 70 15.46 -24.32 3.89
CA ASP A 70 15.41 -25.48 3.00
C ASP A 70 16.63 -25.54 2.05
N ASP A 71 17.21 -24.39 1.65
CA ASP A 71 18.37 -24.34 0.75
C ASP A 71 19.74 -24.57 1.45
N GLN A 72 19.81 -24.58 2.79
CA GLN A 72 21.05 -24.85 3.57
C GLN A 72 21.10 -26.28 4.18
N GLY A 73 20.07 -27.10 3.94
CA GLY A 73 19.92 -28.44 4.54
C GLY A 73 19.98 -29.62 3.57
N GLY A 74 20.64 -29.46 2.41
CA GLY A 74 20.84 -30.52 1.41
C GLY A 74 22.20 -31.22 1.55
#